data_AF-A0A2E8RUU2-F1
#
_entry.id   AF-A0A2E8RUU2-F1
#
_cell.length_a   1.000
_cell.length_b   1.000
_cell.length_c   1.000
_cell.angle_alpha   90.00
_cell.angle_beta   90.00
_cell.angle_gamma   90.00
#
_symmetry.space_group_name_H-M   'P 1'
#
loop_
_entity.id
_entity.type
_entity.pdbx_description
1 polymer ?
#
loop_
_entity_poly.entity_id
_entity_poly.type
_entity_poly.pdbx_seq_one_letter_code
_entity_poly.pdbx_strand_id
1 'polypeptide(L)'
;MYIRNRFIALFLLAGLPLLTGCRNTSSSAEPETVNTTECNAACSHVQQILTSEAEAWASRLSPTERTKARANLARVDLGKTKCIAECKVDPSKIGCVLKSASISELNACDR
;
A
#
# COMPACT_ATOMS: atom_id res chain seq x y z
N MET A 1 -12.40 -37.57 22.38
CA MET A 1 -11.33 -36.65 21.97
C MET A 1 -10.92 -35.83 23.20
N TYR A 2 -10.01 -36.36 24.01
CA TYR A 2 -9.42 -35.69 25.18
C TYR A 2 -8.04 -36.31 25.46
N ILE A 3 -7.01 -35.46 25.37
CA ILE A 3 -5.81 -35.34 26.21
C ILE A 3 -5.16 -36.63 26.75
N ARG A 4 -3.94 -36.95 26.26
CA ARG A 4 -2.74 -37.26 27.05
C ARG A 4 -1.60 -37.80 26.19
N ASN A 5 -0.43 -37.17 26.27
CA ASN A 5 0.92 -37.76 26.39
C ASN A 5 1.96 -36.75 25.92
N ARG A 6 3.15 -36.59 26.51
CA ARG A 6 3.83 -37.06 27.72
C ARG A 6 5.25 -36.43 27.63
N PHE A 7 6.05 -36.57 28.68
CA PHE A 7 7.51 -36.34 28.74
C PHE A 7 7.93 -34.90 29.08
N ILE A 8 8.11 -34.59 30.38
CA ILE A 8 9.33 -34.83 31.19
C ILE A 8 10.45 -33.85 30.83
N ALA A 9 10.70 -32.91 31.75
CA ALA A 9 12.01 -32.45 32.23
C ALA A 9 11.74 -31.29 33.21
N LEU A 10 11.52 -31.56 34.50
CA LEU A 10 12.55 -31.41 35.55
C LEU A 10 13.63 -30.37 35.18
N PHE A 11 13.51 -29.14 35.67
CA PHE A 11 14.11 -28.64 36.93
C PHE A 11 15.64 -28.66 36.99
N LEU A 12 16.18 -27.48 37.35
CA LEU A 12 17.40 -27.21 38.12
C LEU A 12 18.66 -26.73 37.36
N LEU A 13 18.86 -25.41 37.50
CA LEU A 13 20.05 -24.76 38.07
C LEU A 13 21.43 -25.24 37.58
N ALA A 14 22.01 -24.49 36.65
CA ALA A 14 23.45 -24.22 36.66
C ALA A 14 23.78 -22.93 35.89
N GLY A 15 24.38 -21.95 36.60
CA GLY A 15 25.40 -21.04 36.06
C GLY A 15 24.94 -19.84 35.23
N LEU A 16 25.11 -18.62 35.78
CA LEU A 16 25.40 -17.44 34.97
C LEU A 16 26.76 -17.63 34.27
N PRO A 17 26.91 -17.15 33.03
CA PRO A 17 27.61 -15.89 32.87
C PRO A 17 26.86 -14.89 31.98
N LEU A 18 26.99 -13.61 32.35
CA LEU A 18 26.80 -12.49 31.43
C LEU A 18 27.65 -12.70 30.18
N LEU A 19 27.04 -12.63 28.99
CA LEU A 19 27.55 -11.94 27.79
C LEU A 19 26.76 -12.36 26.53
N THR A 20 26.29 -11.34 25.79
CA THR A 20 26.05 -11.30 24.34
C THR A 20 25.15 -12.36 23.69
N GLY A 21 24.07 -11.89 23.08
CA GLY A 21 23.46 -12.62 21.97
C GLY A 21 22.04 -12.18 21.67
N CYS A 22 21.90 -11.31 20.67
CA CYS A 22 20.63 -11.04 19.99
C CYS A 22 19.92 -12.36 19.68
N ARG A 23 18.67 -12.54 20.13
CA ARG A 23 17.79 -13.50 19.45
C ARG A 23 16.32 -13.19 19.62
N ASN A 24 15.80 -12.63 18.53
CA ASN A 24 14.50 -12.88 17.94
C ASN A 24 13.33 -12.86 18.92
N THR A 25 12.76 -11.66 19.06
CA THR A 25 11.31 -11.50 18.94
C THR A 25 10.84 -12.17 17.64
N SER A 26 10.61 -13.47 17.67
CA SER A 26 9.64 -14.10 16.76
C SER A 26 8.26 -13.67 17.23
N SER A 27 7.97 -12.38 17.07
CA SER A 27 6.60 -11.93 16.89
C SER A 27 6.25 -12.42 15.49
N SER A 28 5.38 -13.42 15.44
CA SER A 28 4.77 -13.95 14.24
C SER A 28 4.24 -12.77 13.41
N ALA A 29 5.03 -12.28 12.47
CA ALA A 29 4.58 -11.34 11.47
C ALA A 29 3.70 -12.15 10.53
N GLU A 30 2.39 -12.02 10.71
CA GLU A 30 1.42 -12.37 9.68
C GLU A 30 1.93 -11.82 8.34
N PRO A 31 2.26 -12.69 7.37
CA PRO A 31 2.34 -12.21 6.00
C PRO A 31 0.89 -11.92 5.60
N GLU A 32 0.57 -10.73 5.07
CA GLU A 32 -0.55 -10.43 4.14
C GLU A 32 -1.22 -9.05 4.29
N THR A 33 -0.84 -8.19 5.23
CA THR A 33 -1.44 -6.83 5.33
C THR A 33 -0.68 -5.73 4.61
N VAL A 34 0.59 -5.95 4.26
CA VAL A 34 1.48 -4.91 3.69
C VAL A 34 1.01 -4.48 2.28
N ASN A 35 0.49 -5.38 1.45
CA ASN A 35 0.10 -5.00 0.08
C ASN A 35 -1.21 -4.21 -0.03
N THR A 36 -2.21 -4.45 0.84
CA THR A 36 -3.52 -3.80 0.64
C THR A 36 -3.49 -2.33 1.07
N THR A 37 -2.82 -2.00 2.16
CA THR A 37 -2.76 -0.62 2.67
C THR A 37 -1.92 0.28 1.77
N GLU A 38 -0.74 -0.20 1.34
CA GLU A 38 0.15 0.55 0.46
C GLU A 38 -0.45 0.75 -0.94
N CYS A 39 -1.12 -0.27 -1.49
CA CYS A 39 -1.87 -0.11 -2.74
C CYS A 39 -3.02 0.89 -2.63
N ASN A 40 -3.75 0.89 -1.52
CA ASN A 40 -4.80 1.88 -1.30
C ASN A 40 -4.23 3.29 -1.26
N ALA A 41 -3.11 3.50 -0.55
CA ALA A 41 -2.44 4.78 -0.46
C ALA A 41 -1.92 5.24 -1.83
N ALA A 42 -1.23 4.36 -2.56
CA ALA A 42 -0.68 4.66 -3.89
C ALA A 42 -1.78 5.03 -4.89
N CYS A 43 -2.86 4.25 -4.94
CA CYS A 43 -3.95 4.50 -5.86
C CYS A 43 -4.79 5.73 -5.47
N SER A 44 -4.93 6.01 -4.16
CA SER A 44 -5.48 7.29 -3.69
C SER A 44 -4.62 8.48 -4.10
N HIS A 45 -3.30 8.33 -4.02
CA HIS A 45 -2.35 9.37 -4.40
C HIS A 45 -2.40 9.66 -5.91
N VAL A 46 -2.42 8.62 -6.76
CA VAL A 46 -2.66 8.75 -8.21
C VAL A 46 -3.96 9.49 -8.48
N GLN A 47 -5.04 9.11 -7.81
CA GLN A 47 -6.35 9.76 -7.96
C GLN A 47 -6.28 11.24 -7.60
N GLN A 48 -5.58 11.61 -6.52
CA GLN A 48 -5.40 13.01 -6.14
C GLN A 48 -4.65 13.81 -7.21
N ILE A 49 -3.55 13.28 -7.76
CA ILE A 49 -2.79 13.93 -8.83
C ILE A 49 -3.68 14.12 -10.06
N LEU A 50 -4.39 13.07 -10.50
CA LEU A 50 -5.25 13.11 -11.67
C LEU A 50 -6.41 14.10 -11.49
N THR A 51 -7.06 14.10 -10.33
CA THR A 51 -8.15 15.03 -10.02
C THR A 51 -7.66 16.47 -9.99
N SER A 52 -6.53 16.74 -9.32
CA SER A 52 -5.94 18.08 -9.26
C SER A 52 -5.59 18.60 -10.67
N GLU A 53 -4.96 17.79 -11.51
CA GLU A 53 -4.58 18.19 -12.86
C GLU A 53 -5.81 18.43 -13.74
N ALA A 54 -6.82 17.57 -13.63
CA ALA A 54 -8.04 17.71 -14.39
C ALA A 54 -8.91 18.89 -13.91
N GLU A 55 -8.91 19.23 -12.63
CA GLU A 55 -9.52 20.46 -12.12
C GLU A 55 -8.78 21.70 -12.62
N ALA A 56 -7.44 21.67 -12.61
CA ALA A 56 -6.61 22.74 -13.15
C ALA A 56 -6.88 22.95 -14.64
N TRP A 57 -7.01 21.87 -15.42
CA TRP A 57 -7.41 21.93 -16.83
C TRP A 57 -8.84 22.46 -17.00
N ALA A 58 -9.81 21.95 -16.23
CA ALA A 58 -11.21 22.36 -16.33
C ALA A 58 -11.44 23.83 -15.95
N SER A 59 -10.58 24.40 -15.10
CA SER A 59 -10.61 25.82 -14.74
C SER A 59 -10.34 26.74 -15.94
N ARG A 60 -9.62 26.24 -16.96
CA ARG A 60 -9.29 26.98 -18.19
C ARG A 60 -10.39 26.92 -19.25
N LEU A 61 -11.41 26.09 -19.04
CA LEU A 61 -12.52 25.90 -19.98
C LEU A 61 -13.65 26.91 -19.74
N SER A 62 -14.49 27.07 -20.76
CA SER A 62 -15.75 27.81 -20.64
C SER A 62 -16.70 27.13 -19.63
N PRO A 63 -17.67 27.86 -19.05
CA PRO A 63 -18.58 27.30 -18.04
C PRO A 63 -19.32 26.04 -18.52
N THR A 64 -19.74 26.01 -19.78
CA THR A 64 -20.45 24.88 -20.39
C THR A 64 -19.56 23.65 -20.55
N GLU A 65 -18.30 23.85 -20.95
CA GLU A 65 -17.32 22.77 -21.12
C GLU A 65 -16.81 22.25 -19.78
N ARG A 66 -16.67 23.14 -18.78
CA ARG A 66 -16.28 22.76 -17.41
C ARG A 66 -17.26 21.78 -16.78
N THR A 67 -18.56 21.97 -17.00
CA THR A 67 -19.59 21.03 -16.51
C THR A 67 -19.46 19.66 -17.16
N LYS A 68 -19.19 19.62 -18.48
CA LYS A 68 -18.92 18.35 -19.18
C LYS A 68 -17.62 17.68 -18.71
N ALA A 69 -16.57 18.46 -18.48
CA ALA A 69 -15.29 17.99 -17.94
C ALA A 69 -15.44 17.37 -16.54
N ARG A 70 -16.19 18.03 -15.64
CA ARG A 70 -16.49 17.51 -14.30
C ARG A 70 -17.29 16.21 -14.31
N ALA A 71 -18.19 16.02 -15.27
CA ALA A 71 -18.90 14.75 -15.43
C ALA A 71 -17.96 13.59 -15.82
N ASN A 72 -16.87 13.89 -16.55
CA ASN A 72 -15.84 12.90 -16.88
C ASN A 72 -14.90 12.62 -15.71
N LEU A 73 -14.66 13.61 -14.83
CA LEU A 73 -13.86 13.45 -13.62
C LEU A 73 -14.42 12.41 -12.65
N ALA A 74 -15.74 12.24 -12.58
CA ALA A 74 -16.38 11.19 -11.78
C ALA A 74 -15.97 9.76 -12.19
N ARG A 75 -15.42 9.56 -13.39
CA ARG A 75 -14.89 8.26 -13.84
C ARG A 75 -13.49 7.96 -13.31
N VAL A 76 -12.79 8.95 -12.77
CA VAL A 76 -11.46 8.76 -12.16
C VAL A 76 -11.55 7.86 -10.92
N ASP A 77 -12.68 7.89 -10.20
CA ASP A 77 -12.93 7.03 -9.04
C ASP A 77 -13.00 5.54 -9.40
N LEU A 78 -13.55 5.20 -10.57
CA LEU A 78 -13.53 3.82 -11.10
C LEU A 78 -12.09 3.35 -11.37
N GLY A 79 -11.20 4.28 -11.72
CA GLY A 79 -9.77 4.03 -11.92
C GLY A 79 -9.08 3.56 -10.64
N LYS A 80 -9.49 4.03 -9.45
CA LYS A 80 -8.89 3.64 -8.18
C LYS A 80 -9.08 2.15 -7.88
N THR A 81 -10.28 1.61 -8.08
CA THR A 81 -10.56 0.18 -7.83
C THR A 81 -9.70 -0.71 -8.73
N LYS A 82 -9.59 -0.34 -10.01
CA LYS A 82 -8.73 -1.05 -10.97
C LYS A 82 -7.25 -0.96 -10.58
N CYS A 83 -6.79 0.24 -10.21
CA CYS A 83 -5.42 0.46 -9.73
C CYS A 83 -5.09 -0.44 -8.52
N ILE A 84 -5.99 -0.55 -7.53
CA ILE A 84 -5.76 -1.40 -6.35
C ILE A 84 -5.65 -2.87 -6.75
N ALA A 85 -6.50 -3.33 -7.67
CA ALA A 85 -6.46 -4.71 -8.15
C ALA A 85 -5.14 -5.03 -8.87
N GLU A 86 -4.68 -4.14 -9.74
CA GLU A 86 -3.41 -4.30 -10.46
C GLU A 86 -2.21 -4.21 -9.52
N CYS A 87 -2.24 -3.27 -8.57
CA CYS A 87 -1.20 -3.09 -7.56
C CYS A 87 -1.03 -4.31 -6.66
N LYS A 88 -2.11 -5.02 -6.34
CA LYS A 88 -2.04 -6.28 -5.57
C LYS A 88 -1.34 -7.40 -6.33
N VAL A 89 -1.42 -7.37 -7.67
CA VAL A 89 -0.75 -8.33 -8.55
C VAL A 89 0.72 -7.96 -8.73
N ASP A 90 1.02 -6.67 -8.87
CA ASP A 90 2.37 -6.15 -9.04
C ASP A 90 2.61 -4.89 -8.17
N PRO A 91 3.10 -5.07 -6.93
CA PRO A 91 3.35 -3.96 -6.01
C PRO A 91 4.69 -3.24 -6.28
N SER A 92 5.49 -3.68 -7.25
CA SER A 92 6.87 -3.22 -7.46
C SER A 92 6.99 -1.70 -7.69
N LYS A 93 5.92 -1.07 -8.19
CA LYS A 93 5.89 0.35 -8.56
C LYS A 93 5.33 1.26 -7.47
N ILE A 94 4.77 0.70 -6.39
CA ILE A 94 4.09 1.47 -5.32
C ILE A 94 5.00 2.56 -4.74
N GLY A 95 6.25 2.21 -4.45
CA GLY A 95 7.21 3.16 -3.86
C GLY A 95 7.54 4.34 -4.77
N CYS A 96 7.52 4.15 -6.09
CA CYS A 96 7.68 5.24 -7.06
C CYS A 96 6.40 6.07 -7.14
N VAL A 97 5.25 5.40 -7.28
CA VAL A 97 3.93 6.03 -7.39
C VAL A 97 3.66 6.94 -6.20
N LEU A 98 3.91 6.49 -4.97
CA LEU A 98 3.71 7.27 -3.75
C LEU A 98 4.60 8.52 -3.65
N LYS A 99 5.72 8.55 -4.35
CA LYS A 99 6.67 9.69 -4.34
C LYS A 99 6.44 10.67 -5.49
N SER A 100 5.66 10.28 -6.49
CA SER A 100 5.37 11.12 -7.64
C SER A 100 4.60 12.37 -7.23
N ALA A 101 4.89 13.52 -7.85
CA ALA A 101 4.18 14.77 -7.63
C ALA A 101 3.28 15.16 -8.82
N SER A 102 3.42 14.48 -9.96
CA SER A 102 2.77 14.85 -11.21
C SER A 102 2.45 13.64 -12.09
N ILE A 103 1.59 13.83 -13.09
CA ILE A 103 1.30 12.82 -14.12
C ILE A 103 2.59 12.41 -14.87
N SER A 104 3.50 13.36 -15.12
CA SER A 104 4.77 13.07 -15.79
C SER A 104 5.63 12.10 -14.97
N GLU A 105 5.68 12.27 -13.64
CA GLU A 105 6.43 11.38 -12.75
C GLU A 105 5.73 10.03 -12.58
N LEU A 106 4.40 10.00 -12.53
CA LEU A 106 3.63 8.75 -12.56
C LEU A 106 3.93 7.92 -13.80
N ASN A 107 3.99 8.54 -14.98
CA ASN A 107 4.35 7.87 -16.23
C ASN A 107 5.81 7.39 -16.25
N ALA A 108 6.69 7.99 -15.46
CA ALA A 108 8.08 7.56 -15.35
C ALA A 108 8.24 6.33 -14.45
N CYS A 109 7.28 6.01 -13.58
CA CYS A 109 7.30 4.81 -12.74
C CYS A 109 7.12 3.50 -13.52
N ASP A 110 6.75 3.57 -14.80
CA ASP A 110 6.48 2.42 -15.68
C ASP A 110 7.57 2.21 -16.75
N ARG A 111 8.64 3.04 -16.72
CA ARG A 111 9.77 3.01 -17.66
C ARG A 111 11.05 2.55 -16.98
#